data_AF-A0AAN0MHG5-F1
#
_entry.id   AF-A0AAN0MHG5-F1
#
_cell.length_a   1.000
_cell.length_b   1.000
_cell.length_c   1.000
_cell.angle_alpha   90.00
_cell.angle_beta   90.00
_cell.angle_gamma   90.00
#
_symmetry.space_group_name_H-M   'P 1'
#
loop_
_entity.id
_entity.type
_entity.pdbx_description
1 polymer ?
#
loop_
_entity_poly.entity_id
_entity_poly.type
_entity_poly.pdbx_seq_one_letter_code
_entity_poly.pdbx_strand_id
1 'polypeptide(L)'
;MDSIDHYGNTRQRVEQLISTWNQGSGGAAEFIGEPDDPLIDTSAEPRRRTRTPLTGEEVDAMRTARANGVSVNILAKQFGVHRGTVWAKTRQP
;
A
#
# COMPACT_ATOMS: atom_id res chain seq x y z
N MET A 1 -2.24 37.94 24.02
CA MET A 1 -3.08 36.77 24.37
C MET A 1 -3.77 36.41 23.07
N ASP A 2 -3.04 35.71 22.21
CA ASP A 2 -3.27 35.71 20.77
C ASP A 2 -3.44 34.29 20.25
N SER A 3 -4.30 34.17 19.24
CA SER A 3 -4.51 32.99 18.38
C SER A 3 -5.64 32.03 18.79
N ILE A 4 -6.89 32.50 18.68
CA ILE A 4 -8.06 31.62 18.41
C ILE A 4 -8.74 31.97 17.08
N ASP A 5 -8.07 32.75 16.22
CA ASP A 5 -8.64 33.14 14.95
C ASP A 5 -8.27 32.15 13.83
N HIS A 6 -9.34 31.49 13.36
CA HIS A 6 -9.58 31.11 11.97
C HIS A 6 -8.95 29.79 11.49
N TYR A 7 -9.57 28.66 11.85
CA TYR A 7 -9.64 27.47 10.99
C TYR A 7 -10.49 27.79 9.73
N GLY A 8 -10.01 28.73 8.91
CA GLY A 8 -10.61 29.06 7.63
C GLY A 8 -10.38 27.92 6.65
N ASN A 9 -11.46 27.45 6.01
CA ASN A 9 -11.49 26.52 4.86
C ASN A 9 -11.39 25.00 5.14
N THR A 10 -10.88 24.53 6.29
CA THR A 10 -10.70 23.07 6.47
C THR A 10 -12.03 22.34 6.71
N ARG A 11 -12.92 22.92 7.53
CA ARG A 11 -14.18 22.28 7.93
C ARG A 11 -15.19 22.22 6.77
N GLN A 12 -15.35 23.34 6.07
CA GLN A 12 -16.31 23.44 4.96
C GLN A 12 -15.95 22.54 3.78
N ARG A 13 -14.65 22.38 3.47
CA ARG A 13 -14.18 21.42 2.44
C ARG A 13 -14.44 19.99 2.83
N VAL A 14 -14.22 19.63 4.09
CA VAL A 14 -14.48 18.27 4.59
C VAL A 14 -15.97 17.96 4.56
N GLU A 15 -16.81 18.90 5.00
CA GLU A 15 -18.28 18.76 4.96
C GLU A 15 -18.77 18.61 3.51
N GLN A 16 -18.23 19.41 2.57
CA GLN A 16 -18.58 19.30 1.16
C GLN A 16 -18.17 17.96 0.54
N LEU A 17 -16.98 17.44 0.90
CA LEU A 17 -16.49 16.13 0.46
C LEU A 17 -17.37 14.98 1.00
N ILE A 18 -17.76 15.06 2.28
CA ILE A 18 -18.65 14.07 2.91
C ILE A 18 -20.03 14.11 2.27
N SER A 19 -20.57 15.30 1.99
CA SER A 19 -21.85 15.45 1.30
C SER A 19 -21.82 14.92 -0.14
N THR A 20 -20.71 15.09 -0.87
CA THR A 20 -20.57 14.48 -2.21
C THR A 20 -20.41 12.97 -2.13
N TRP A 21 -19.63 12.47 -1.18
CA TRP A 21 -19.43 11.03 -0.97
C TRP A 21 -20.73 10.31 -0.61
N ASN A 22 -21.55 10.90 0.27
CA ASN A 22 -22.84 10.32 0.67
C ASN A 22 -23.92 10.45 -0.41
N GLN A 23 -23.78 11.37 -1.37
CA GLN A 23 -24.64 11.45 -2.54
C GLN A 23 -24.29 10.39 -3.60
N GLY A 24 -23.02 9.96 -3.66
CA GLY A 24 -22.49 9.10 -4.72
C GLY A 24 -22.69 7.59 -4.56
N SER A 25 -23.37 7.11 -3.51
CA SER A 25 -23.64 5.68 -3.30
C SER A 25 -25.12 5.30 -3.42
N GLY A 26 -25.97 6.27 -3.80
CA GLY A 26 -27.40 6.08 -4.02
C GLY A 26 -27.72 5.56 -5.42
N GLY A 27 -27.41 4.29 -5.67
CA GLY A 27 -27.83 3.58 -6.86
C GLY A 27 -27.11 2.25 -6.94
N ALA A 28 -27.75 1.19 -6.43
CA ALA A 28 -27.47 -0.13 -6.96
C ALA A 28 -27.90 -0.09 -8.43
N ALA A 29 -27.01 0.40 -9.29
CA ALA A 29 -27.07 0.08 -10.70
C ALA A 29 -26.91 -1.43 -10.74
N GLU A 30 -28.02 -2.10 -11.01
CA GLU A 30 -28.05 -3.42 -11.60
C GLU A 30 -26.92 -3.41 -12.66
N PHE A 31 -25.87 -4.19 -12.43
CA PHE A 31 -24.77 -4.34 -13.40
C PHE A 31 -25.37 -5.07 -14.61
N ILE A 32 -26.06 -4.33 -15.47
CA ILE A 32 -26.51 -4.76 -16.79
C ILE A 32 -25.87 -3.79 -17.77
N GLY A 33 -24.67 -4.17 -18.22
CA GLY A 33 -23.91 -3.38 -19.16
C GLY A 33 -22.45 -3.74 -19.04
N GLU A 34 -22.01 -4.66 -19.89
CA GLU A 34 -20.62 -4.68 -20.36
C GLU A 34 -20.21 -3.23 -20.64
N PRO A 35 -19.10 -2.71 -20.07
CA PRO A 35 -18.58 -1.43 -20.49
C PRO A 35 -18.02 -1.60 -21.91
N ASP A 36 -18.85 -1.36 -22.94
CA ASP A 36 -18.43 -1.23 -24.34
C ASP A 36 -17.66 0.11 -24.54
N ASP A 37 -16.60 0.30 -23.76
CA ASP A 37 -15.64 1.39 -23.97
C ASP A 37 -14.41 0.80 -24.68
N PRO A 38 -14.23 1.03 -25.99
CA PRO A 38 -13.13 0.43 -26.77
C PRO A 38 -11.74 0.87 -26.29
N LEU A 39 -11.66 1.92 -25.46
CA LEU A 39 -10.43 2.36 -24.80
C LEU A 39 -10.04 1.50 -23.59
N ILE A 40 -11.02 0.95 -22.85
CA ILE A 40 -10.79 0.03 -21.72
C ILE A 40 -10.30 -1.32 -22.26
N ASP A 41 -10.82 -1.75 -23.41
CA ASP A 41 -10.42 -3.02 -24.04
C ASP A 41 -8.96 -3.00 -24.54
N THR A 42 -8.42 -1.81 -24.86
CA THR A 42 -6.98 -1.60 -25.14
C THR A 42 -6.10 -1.42 -23.89
N SER A 43 -6.68 -1.32 -22.70
CA SER A 43 -5.91 -1.17 -21.46
C SER A 43 -5.33 -2.52 -21.04
N ALA A 44 -4.07 -2.77 -21.40
CA ALA A 44 -3.32 -3.89 -20.84
C ALA A 44 -3.24 -3.72 -19.32
N GLU A 45 -3.99 -4.56 -18.60
CA GLU A 45 -4.08 -4.49 -17.15
C GLU A 45 -2.68 -4.56 -16.54
N PRO A 46 -2.32 -3.64 -15.62
CA PRO A 46 -0.96 -3.56 -15.10
C PRO A 46 -0.61 -4.87 -14.39
N ARG A 47 0.14 -5.73 -15.09
CA ARG A 47 0.49 -7.06 -14.61
C ARG A 47 1.52 -6.92 -13.50
N ARG A 48 1.13 -7.33 -12.29
CA ARG A 48 2.04 -7.39 -11.15
C ARG A 48 3.24 -8.25 -11.53
N ARG A 49 4.46 -7.73 -11.35
CA ARG A 49 5.68 -8.53 -11.49
C ARG A 49 5.59 -9.70 -10.51
N THR A 50 5.82 -10.92 -10.98
CA THR A 50 5.95 -12.10 -10.12
C THR A 50 7.14 -11.87 -9.20
N ARG A 51 6.88 -11.45 -7.96
CA ARG A 51 7.91 -11.38 -6.93
C ARG A 51 8.25 -12.82 -6.58
N THR A 52 9.49 -13.26 -6.82
CA THR A 52 9.99 -14.52 -6.29
C THR A 52 9.86 -14.45 -4.76
N PRO A 53 9.03 -15.31 -4.14
CA PRO A 53 8.90 -15.30 -2.70
C PRO A 53 10.21 -15.76 -2.06
N LEU A 54 10.60 -15.13 -0.96
CA LEU A 54 11.69 -15.61 -0.11
C LEU A 54 11.33 -17.00 0.43
N THR A 55 12.28 -17.93 0.37
CA THR A 55 12.11 -19.27 0.93
C THR A 55 12.17 -19.24 2.46
N GLY A 56 11.66 -20.29 3.12
CA GLY A 56 11.76 -20.41 4.58
C GLY A 56 13.21 -20.43 5.07
N GLU A 57 14.08 -21.15 4.34
CA GLU A 57 15.51 -21.25 4.64
C GLU A 57 16.22 -19.89 4.54
N GLU A 58 15.89 -19.07 3.53
CA GLU A 58 16.44 -17.72 3.40
C GLU A 58 16.02 -16.82 4.58
N VAL A 59 14.78 -16.95 5.04
CA VAL A 59 14.28 -16.22 6.22
C VAL A 59 14.99 -16.67 7.49
N ASP A 60 15.23 -17.97 7.66
CA ASP A 60 15.96 -18.50 8.82
C ASP A 60 17.43 -18.08 8.80
N ALA A 61 18.07 -18.07 7.63
CA ALA A 61 19.42 -17.52 7.47
C ALA A 61 19.48 -16.03 7.87
N MET A 62 18.48 -15.23 7.48
CA MET A 62 18.36 -13.83 7.91
C MET A 62 18.18 -13.70 9.42
N ARG A 63 17.34 -14.54 10.05
CA ARG A 63 17.11 -14.53 11.50
C ARG A 63 18.38 -14.88 12.27
N THR A 64 19.08 -15.93 11.86
CA THR A 64 20.37 -16.33 12.45
C THR A 64 21.41 -15.24 12.30
N ALA A 65 21.54 -14.63 11.12
CA ALA A 65 22.46 -13.51 10.92
C ALA A 65 22.11 -12.29 11.79
N ARG A 66 20.82 -12.00 12.00
CA ARG A 66 20.34 -10.92 12.87
C ARG A 66 20.61 -11.23 14.34
N ALA A 67 20.52 -12.49 14.76
CA ALA A 67 20.93 -12.94 16.10
C ALA A 67 22.45 -12.77 16.32
N ASN A 68 23.24 -12.98 15.26
CA ASN A 68 24.69 -12.74 15.24
C ASN A 68 25.09 -11.24 15.13
N GLY A 69 24.13 -10.32 15.15
CA GLY A 69 24.39 -8.87 15.11
C GLY A 69 24.62 -8.27 13.71
N VAL A 70 24.36 -9.02 12.64
CA VAL A 70 24.47 -8.51 11.26
C VAL A 70 23.40 -7.45 10.99
N SER A 71 23.80 -6.34 10.38
CA SER A 71 22.88 -5.24 10.08
C SER A 71 21.87 -5.59 8.98
N VAL A 72 20.68 -5.02 9.08
CA VAL A 72 19.60 -5.17 8.09
C VAL A 72 20.01 -4.69 6.69
N ASN A 73 20.86 -3.66 6.60
CA ASN A 73 21.32 -3.14 5.31
C ASN A 73 22.22 -4.13 4.58
N ILE A 74 23.03 -4.89 5.32
CA ILE A 74 23.89 -5.93 4.73
C ILE A 74 23.02 -7.09 4.22
N LEU A 75 22.05 -7.53 5.01
CA LEU A 75 21.11 -8.59 4.62
C LEU A 75 20.27 -8.19 3.40
N ALA A 76 19.77 -6.96 3.36
CA ALA A 76 19.00 -6.44 2.23
C ALA A 76 19.81 -6.51 0.91
N LYS A 77 21.10 -6.17 0.97
CA LYS A 77 22.00 -6.27 -0.19
C LYS A 77 22.31 -7.72 -0.57
N GLN A 78 22.60 -8.57 0.41
CA GLN A 78 22.97 -9.97 0.19
C GLN A 78 21.85 -10.78 -0.46
N PHE A 79 20.62 -10.58 0.00
CA PHE A 79 19.45 -11.31 -0.51
C PHE A 79 18.71 -10.55 -1.63
N GLY A 80 19.19 -9.37 -2.05
CA GLY A 80 18.55 -8.59 -3.10
C GLY A 80 17.13 -8.12 -2.75
N VAL A 81 16.83 -7.96 -1.45
CA VAL A 81 15.50 -7.64 -0.94
C VAL A 81 15.45 -6.25 -0.31
N HIS A 82 14.27 -5.65 -0.29
CA HIS A 82 14.07 -4.38 0.37
C HIS A 82 14.25 -4.50 1.90
N ARG A 83 14.87 -3.50 2.54
CA ARG A 83 15.10 -3.44 4.00
C ARG A 83 13.84 -3.67 4.84
N GLY A 84 12.68 -3.19 4.37
CA GLY A 84 11.40 -3.41 5.03
C GLY A 84 10.97 -4.88 5.05
N THR A 85 11.33 -5.65 4.03
CA THR A 85 11.07 -7.09 3.96
C THR A 85 11.90 -7.84 4.99
N VAL A 86 13.19 -7.49 5.10
CA VAL A 86 14.08 -8.06 6.12
C VAL A 86 13.55 -7.76 7.52
N TRP A 87 13.13 -6.52 7.78
CA TRP A 87 12.50 -6.14 9.05
C TRP A 87 11.24 -6.93 9.35
N ALA A 88 10.35 -7.09 8.36
CA ALA A 88 9.10 -7.84 8.55
C ALA A 88 9.36 -9.31 8.90
N LYS A 89 10.38 -9.93 8.27
CA LYS A 89 10.72 -11.35 8.46
C LYS A 89 11.58 -11.65 9.69
N THR A 90 12.35 -10.68 10.18
CA THR A 90 13.24 -10.85 11.35
C THR A 90 12.68 -10.27 12.66
N ARG A 91 11.51 -9.62 12.64
CA ARG A 91 10.86 -9.03 13.84
C ARG A 91 9.97 -10.00 14.62
N GLN A 92 9.48 -11.06 13.99
CA GLN A 92 8.71 -12.10 14.70
C GLN A 92 9.67 -13.11 15.34
N PRO A 93 9.43 -13.51 16.61
CA PRO A 93 10.17 -14.57 17.27
C PRO A 93 10.02 -15.92 16.55
#